data_AF-A0A955JW53-F1
#
_entry.id   AF-A0A955JW53-F1
#
_cell.length_a   1.000
_cell.length_b   1.000
_cell.length_c   1.000
_cell.angle_alpha   90.00
_cell.angle_beta   90.00
_cell.angle_gamma   90.00
#
_symmetry.space_group_name_H-M   'P 1'
#
loop_
_entity.id
_entity.type
_entity.pdbx_description
1 polymer ?
#
loop_
_entity_poly.entity_id
_entity_poly.type
_entity_poly.pdbx_seq_one_letter_code
_entity_poly.pdbx_strand_id
1 'polypeptide(L)' 'MAEKMIERTITPLICSHLGRGRVIVLYGPRRVGKTTVVRQILAEIPAEDQLYLNCNESD' A
#
# COMPACT_ATOMS: atom_id res chain seq x y z
N MET A 1 -2.70 15.48 16.83
CA MET A 1 -1.84 14.41 17.39
C MET A 1 -1.20 13.70 16.21
N ALA A 2 0.10 13.85 15.99
CA ALA A 2 0.77 13.15 14.90
C ALA A 2 1.00 11.70 15.34
N GLU A 3 0.23 10.75 14.78
CA GLU A 3 0.47 9.32 15.00
C GLU A 3 1.88 8.98 14.51
N LYS A 4 2.70 8.42 15.41
CA LYS A 4 4.03 7.92 15.06
C LYS A 4 3.85 6.68 14.18
N MET A 5 3.88 6.90 12.87
CA MET A 5 3.77 5.83 11.89
C MET A 5 5.05 5.01 11.88
N ILE A 6 4.95 3.72 12.19
CA ILE A 6 6.11 2.82 12.15
C ILE A 6 6.49 2.60 10.69
N GLU A 7 7.74 2.93 10.36
CA GLU A 7 8.31 2.64 9.06
C GLU A 7 8.42 1.11 8.88
N ARG A 8 7.72 0.58 7.88
CA ARG A 8 7.72 -0.86 7.60
C ARG A 8 8.89 -1.19 6.70
N THR A 9 9.74 -2.13 7.12
CA THR A 9 10.90 -2.59 6.34
C THR A 9 10.54 -3.12 4.95
N ILE A 10 9.29 -3.56 4.73
CA ILE A 10 8.80 -4.01 3.42
C ILE A 10 8.47 -2.85 2.45
N THR A 11 8.24 -1.64 2.95
CA THR A 11 7.91 -0.47 2.11
C THR A 11 8.99 -0.18 1.06
N PRO A 12 10.28 -0.01 1.41
CA PRO A 12 11.31 0.23 0.39
C PRO A 12 11.45 -0.93 -0.61
N LEU A 13 11.20 -2.17 -0.18
CA LEU A 13 11.20 -3.33 -1.07
C LEU A 13 10.06 -3.24 -2.10
N ILE A 14 8.86 -2.86 -1.68
CA ILE A 14 7.72 -2.65 -2.60
C ILE A 14 8.05 -1.52 -3.57
N CYS A 15 8.45 -0.35 -3.06
CA CYS A 15 8.72 0.84 -3.88
C CYS A 15 9.80 0.57 -4.93
N SER A 16 10.88 -0.13 -4.58
CA SER A 16 11.92 -0.49 -5.55
C SER A 16 11.42 -1.35 -6.72
N HIS A 17 10.30 -2.07 -6.58
CA HIS A 17 9.73 -2.93 -7.60
C HIS A 17 8.54 -2.31 -8.36
N LEU A 18 8.04 -1.14 -7.94
CA LEU A 18 6.97 -0.43 -8.64
C LEU A 18 7.41 0.08 -10.01
N GLY A 19 6.45 0.27 -10.92
CA GLY A 19 6.69 0.83 -12.26
C GLY A 19 7.38 -0.11 -13.27
N ARG A 20 7.61 -1.37 -12.91
CA ARG A 20 8.34 -2.35 -13.76
C ARG A 20 7.44 -3.19 -14.67
N GLY A 21 6.17 -2.81 -14.85
CA GLY A 21 5.19 -3.59 -15.62
C GLY A 21 4.88 -4.97 -15.02
N ARG A 22 5.06 -5.14 -13.70
CA ARG A 22 4.79 -6.38 -12.97
C ARG A 22 3.78 -6.14 -11.85
N VAL A 23 3.03 -7.18 -11.53
CA VAL A 23 2.10 -7.18 -10.39
C VAL A 23 2.84 -7.56 -9.11
N ILE A 24 2.62 -6.81 -8.03
CA ILE A 24 3.10 -7.12 -6.68
C ILE A 24 1.92 -7.62 -5.85
N VAL A 25 2.07 -8.79 -5.24
CA VAL A 25 1.03 -9.38 -4.36
C VAL A 25 1.51 -9.33 -2.91
N LEU A 26 0.88 -8.48 -2.10
CA LEU A 26 1.13 -8.39 -0.66
C LEU A 26 0.17 -9.32 0.11
N TYR A 27 0.64 -10.50 0.50
CA TYR A 27 -0.15 -11.51 1.20
C TYR A 27 0.13 -11.54 2.72
N GLY A 28 -0.73 -12.24 3.47
CA GLY A 28 -0.54 -12.48 4.91
C GLY A 28 -1.83 -12.33 5.75
N PRO A 29 -1.80 -12.59 7.06
CA PRO A 29 -2.98 -12.61 7.93
C PRO A 29 -3.79 -11.30 7.91
N ARG A 30 -5.09 -11.35 8.19
CA ARG A 30 -5.93 -10.12 8.28
C ARG A 30 -5.39 -9.21 9.40
N ARG A 31 -5.58 -7.89 9.23
CA ARG A 31 -5.22 -6.83 10.21
C ARG A 31 -3.73 -6.68 10.57
N VAL A 32 -2.79 -7.22 9.78
CA VAL A 32 -1.34 -7.00 9.99
C VAL A 32 -0.80 -5.69 9.38
N GLY A 33 -1.69 -4.80 8.93
CA GLY A 33 -1.30 -3.49 8.37
C GLY A 33 -0.97 -3.48 6.88
N LYS A 34 -1.34 -4.51 6.11
CA LYS A 34 -1.17 -4.56 4.64
C LYS A 34 -1.83 -3.36 3.94
N THR A 35 -3.10 -3.10 4.26
CA THR A 35 -3.85 -1.95 3.71
C THR A 35 -3.20 -0.62 4.11
N THR A 36 -2.64 -0.53 5.31
CA THR A 36 -1.92 0.67 5.78
C THR A 36 -0.71 0.96 4.90
N VAL A 37 0.11 -0.04 4.58
CA VAL A 37 1.29 0.14 3.69
C VAL A 37 0.85 0.60 2.31
N VAL A 38 -0.18 -0.01 1.74
CA VAL A 38 -0.69 0.38 0.42
C VAL A 38 -1.17 1.83 0.43
N ARG A 39 -1.93 2.25 1.46
CA ARG A 39 -2.39 3.65 1.58
C ARG A 39 -1.24 4.64 1.75
N GLN A 40 -0.17 4.28 2.45
CA GLN A 40 1.02 5.12 2.56
C GLN A 40 1.68 5.35 1.19
N ILE A 41 1.90 4.25 0.45
CA ILE A 41 2.52 4.31 -0.88
C ILE A 41 1.65 5.15 -1.83
N LEU A 42 0.33 4.95 -1.81
CA LEU A 42 -0.62 5.70 -2.63
C LEU A 42 -0.68 7.19 -2.27
N ALA A 43 -0.41 7.57 -1.01
CA ALA A 43 -0.36 8.97 -0.61
C ALA A 43 0.84 9.73 -1.21
N GLU A 44 1.86 9.02 -1.69
CA GLU A 44 3.05 9.59 -2.34
C GLU A 44 2.93 9.63 -3.87
N ILE A 45 1.88 9.03 -4.44
CA ILE A 45 1.63 8.95 -5.89
C ILE A 45 0.57 10.00 -6.27
N PRO A 46 0.76 10.77 -7.36
CA PRO A 46 -0.25 11.69 -7.88
C PRO A 46 -1.60 11.00 -8.08
N ALA A 47 -2.69 11.70 -7.78
CA ALA A 47 -4.05 11.12 -7.84
C ALA A 47 -4.42 10.67 -9.27
N GLU A 48 -3.91 11.35 -10.29
CA GLU A 48 -4.07 11.01 -11.70
C GLU A 48 -3.38 9.70 -12.12
N ASP A 49 -2.34 9.28 -11.38
CA ASP A 49 -1.49 8.13 -11.71
C ASP A 49 -1.84 6.88 -10.88
N GLN A 50 -2.95 6.91 -10.13
CA GLN A 50 -3.34 5.82 -9.25
C GLN A 50 -4.82 5.47 -9.31
N LEU A 51 -5.10 4.18 -9.12
CA LEU A 51 -6.45 3.64 -8.96
C LEU A 51 -6.48 2.73 -7.73
N TYR A 52 -7.29 3.10 -6.73
CA TYR A 52 -7.54 2.26 -5.56
C TYR A 52 -8.89 1.58 -5.67
N LEU A 53 -8.88 0.26 -5.87
CA LEU A 53 -10.08 -0.57 -5.90
C LEU A 53 -10.21 -1.32 -4.58
N ASN A 54 -11.28 -1.05 -3.84
CA ASN A 54 -11.63 -1.80 -2.64
C ASN A 54 -12.65 -2.89 -3.00
N CYS A 55 -12.22 -4.15 -2.96
CA CYS A 55 -13.09 -5.31 -3.23
C CYS A 55 -13.75 -5.87 -1.96
N ASN A 56 -13.75 -5.13 -0.85
CA ASN A 56 -14.56 -5.52 0.29
C ASN A 56 -16.04 -5.38 -0.09
N GLU A 57 -16.84 -6.41 0.15
CA GLU A 57 -18.29 -6.34 -0.06
C GLU A 57 -18.84 -5.12 0.69
N SER A 58 -19.64 -4.33 -0.02
CA SER A 58 -20.48 -3.29 0.57
C SER A 58 -21.40 -3.97 1.58
N ASP A 59 -21.42 -3.48 2.81
CA ASP A 59 -22.62 -3.63 3.65
C ASP A 59 -23.81 -2.98 2.94
#